data_AF-M0AQC0-F1
#
_entry.id   AF-M0AQC0-F1
#
_cell.length_a   1.000
_cell.length_b   1.000
_cell.length_c   1.000
_cell.angle_alpha   90.00
_cell.angle_beta   90.00
_cell.angle_gamma   90.00
#
_symmetry.space_group_name_H-M   'P 1'
#
loop_
_entity.id
_entity.type
_entity.pdbx_description
1 polymer ?
#
loop_
_entity_poly.entity_id
_entity_poly.type
_entity_poly.pdbx_seq_one_letter_code
_entity_poly.pdbx_strand_id
1 'polypeptide(L)'
;MQGSPDDHQQRRDRGQIILIGAIALAFIILGIVVVFNGVLYTETISSSSTSQGASDVEVTQHELETGVSGIVHRSNLDDDDYRINGYPSLFRNVTASGGAVMTDIDIESDPASEATGATGDVDDLNGGNISGDDDNVQVGHFVLEIAEFDGDGIVIDNSTDSTRIDSGTVGSTPARIDLVAGTVNGTPRSDVPQVFDPDTEYDDVTVTVGSNVDGTYELVAKGDRSLDDNRLRTHSGAWAVTATITYESNTISFEQTDDVPVYGGGT
;
A
#
# COMPACT_ATOMS: atom_id res chain seq x y z
N MET A 1 97.83 -0.31 40.03
CA MET A 1 97.17 0.05 38.76
C MET A 1 96.00 -0.89 38.56
N GLN A 2 94.87 -0.30 38.20
CA GLN A 2 93.50 -0.78 38.30
C GLN A 2 93.05 -1.32 36.92
N GLY A 3 92.21 -2.35 36.88
CA GLY A 3 91.65 -2.89 35.64
C GLY A 3 90.46 -3.80 35.91
N SER A 4 89.26 -3.21 35.97
CA SER A 4 87.96 -3.89 36.06
C SER A 4 87.59 -4.59 34.74
N PRO A 5 87.15 -5.84 34.77
CA PRO A 5 86.58 -6.53 33.60
C PRO A 5 85.09 -6.83 33.82
N ASP A 6 84.21 -5.83 33.74
CA ASP A 6 82.75 -6.01 33.95
C ASP A 6 81.89 -5.27 32.88
N ASP A 7 82.19 -5.45 31.58
CA ASP A 7 81.45 -4.74 30.52
C ASP A 7 80.81 -5.63 29.43
N HIS A 8 81.00 -6.96 29.49
CA HIS A 8 80.51 -7.87 28.44
C HIS A 8 79.17 -8.56 28.75
N GLN A 9 78.70 -8.57 30.00
CA GLN A 9 77.41 -9.19 30.35
C GLN A 9 76.23 -8.23 30.12
N GLN A 10 76.36 -6.94 30.44
CA GLN A 10 75.27 -5.95 30.28
C GLN A 10 74.77 -5.75 28.84
N ARG A 11 75.61 -6.01 27.82
CA ARG A 11 75.18 -5.86 26.40
C ARG A 11 74.35 -7.03 25.88
N ARG A 12 74.58 -8.26 26.36
CA ARG A 12 73.78 -9.44 25.95
C ARG A 12 72.38 -9.41 26.56
N ASP A 13 72.27 -8.96 27.81
CA ASP A 13 70.98 -8.86 28.49
C ASP A 13 70.05 -7.82 27.84
N ARG A 14 70.60 -6.69 27.38
CA ARG A 14 69.82 -5.67 26.64
C ARG A 14 69.34 -6.17 25.28
N GLY A 15 70.15 -6.96 24.57
CA GLY A 15 69.76 -7.56 23.29
C GLY A 15 68.64 -8.59 23.44
N GLN A 16 68.69 -9.41 24.49
CA GLN A 16 67.63 -10.38 24.80
C GLN A 16 66.32 -9.70 25.22
N ILE A 17 66.38 -8.63 26.01
CA ILE A 17 65.17 -7.88 26.40
C ILE A 17 64.51 -7.25 25.17
N ILE A 18 65.28 -6.72 24.22
CA ILE A 18 64.74 -6.17 22.96
C ILE A 18 64.09 -7.28 22.11
N LEU A 19 64.71 -8.46 22.03
CA LEU A 19 64.16 -9.58 21.26
C LEU A 19 62.84 -10.11 21.87
N ILE A 20 62.79 -10.26 23.20
CA ILE A 20 61.57 -10.67 23.91
C ILE A 20 60.47 -9.61 23.73
N GLY A 21 60.82 -8.33 23.81
CA GLY A 21 59.89 -7.22 23.57
C GLY A 21 59.32 -7.23 22.16
N ALA A 22 60.14 -7.46 21.13
CA ALA A 22 59.69 -7.52 19.74
C ALA A 22 58.75 -8.70 19.47
N ILE A 23 59.02 -9.87 20.06
CA ILE A 23 58.15 -11.05 19.93
C ILE A 23 56.82 -10.82 20.62
N ALA A 24 56.82 -10.28 21.85
CA ALA A 24 55.60 -9.96 22.57
C ALA A 24 54.73 -8.95 21.79
N LEU A 25 55.35 -7.90 21.22
CA LEU A 25 54.67 -6.90 20.42
C LEU A 25 54.07 -7.49 19.13
N ALA A 26 54.77 -8.42 18.48
CA ALA A 26 54.24 -9.12 17.30
C ALA A 26 52.98 -9.93 17.61
N PHE A 27 52.95 -10.64 18.75
CA PHE A 27 51.75 -11.38 19.17
C PHE A 27 50.58 -10.48 19.53
N ILE A 28 50.83 -9.31 20.14
CA ILE A 28 49.79 -8.32 20.42
C ILE A 28 49.19 -7.80 19.11
N ILE A 29 50.02 -7.42 18.13
CA ILE A 29 49.54 -6.96 16.83
C ILE A 29 48.74 -8.06 16.11
N LEU A 30 49.23 -9.30 16.14
CA LEU A 30 48.53 -10.43 15.54
C LEU A 30 47.16 -10.66 16.19
N GLY A 31 47.08 -10.63 17.52
CA GLY A 31 45.83 -10.77 18.26
C GLY A 31 44.84 -9.65 17.92
N ILE A 32 45.33 -8.40 17.84
CA ILE A 32 44.54 -7.24 17.43
C ILE A 32 44.00 -7.44 16.01
N VAL A 33 44.82 -7.84 15.04
CA VAL A 33 44.40 -8.07 13.64
C VAL A 33 43.35 -9.18 13.55
N VAL A 34 43.51 -10.27 14.30
CA VAL A 34 42.53 -11.37 14.33
C VAL A 34 41.19 -10.90 14.91
N VAL A 35 41.21 -10.12 15.99
CA VAL A 35 39.98 -9.57 16.60
C VAL A 35 39.32 -8.56 15.65
N PHE A 36 40.07 -7.64 15.06
CA PHE A 36 39.53 -6.66 14.10
C PHE A 36 38.96 -7.33 12.86
N ASN A 37 39.66 -8.31 12.27
CA ASN A 37 39.14 -9.05 11.13
C ASN A 37 37.91 -9.88 11.51
N GLY A 38 37.85 -10.44 12.73
CA GLY A 38 36.68 -11.16 13.23
C GLY A 38 35.45 -10.25 13.39
N VAL A 39 35.64 -9.08 14.00
CA VAL A 39 34.58 -8.08 14.21
C VAL A 39 34.12 -7.48 12.88
N LEU A 40 35.03 -7.09 11.98
CA LEU A 40 34.68 -6.54 10.68
C LEU A 40 33.94 -7.55 9.79
N TYR A 41 34.26 -8.85 9.88
CA TYR A 41 33.51 -9.89 9.18
C TYR A 41 32.08 -10.08 9.73
N THR A 42 31.89 -9.90 11.04
CA THR A 42 30.56 -10.01 11.66
C THR A 42 29.72 -8.75 11.43
N GLU A 43 30.34 -7.57 11.42
CA GLU A 43 29.66 -6.30 11.17
C GLU A 43 29.23 -6.14 9.71
N THR A 44 30.08 -6.54 8.75
CA THR A 44 29.77 -6.42 7.31
C THR A 44 28.68 -7.41 6.86
N ILE A 45 28.67 -8.64 7.39
CA ILE A 45 27.65 -9.64 7.06
C ILE A 45 26.32 -9.30 7.72
N SER A 46 26.34 -8.78 8.96
CA SER A 46 25.12 -8.39 9.66
C SER A 46 24.50 -7.11 9.08
N SER A 47 25.29 -6.18 8.54
CA SER A 47 24.77 -4.94 7.93
C SER A 47 24.23 -5.16 6.51
N SER A 48 24.80 -6.09 5.75
CA SER A 48 24.32 -6.40 4.39
C SER A 48 23.01 -7.19 4.40
N SER A 49 22.80 -8.07 5.39
CA SER A 49 21.55 -8.83 5.52
C SER A 49 20.41 -8.03 6.16
N THR A 50 20.70 -7.10 7.08
CA THR A 50 19.67 -6.22 7.67
C THR A 50 19.19 -5.14 6.71
N SER A 51 20.05 -4.59 5.85
CA SER A 51 19.62 -3.61 4.83
C SER A 51 18.79 -4.23 3.71
N GLN A 52 19.04 -5.50 3.36
CA GLN A 52 18.20 -6.25 2.39
C GLN A 52 16.92 -6.79 3.05
N GLY A 53 17.01 -7.25 4.30
CA GLY A 53 15.84 -7.72 5.05
C GLY A 53 14.82 -6.63 5.35
N ALA A 54 15.26 -5.38 5.57
CA ALA A 54 14.34 -4.25 5.76
C ALA A 54 13.59 -3.90 4.47
N SER A 55 14.28 -3.85 3.32
CA SER A 55 13.62 -3.58 2.03
C SER A 55 12.66 -4.70 1.62
N ASP A 56 12.99 -5.96 1.91
CA ASP A 56 12.10 -7.09 1.59
C ASP A 56 10.84 -7.07 2.45
N VAL A 57 10.93 -6.63 3.71
CA VAL A 57 9.77 -6.49 4.61
C VAL A 57 8.86 -5.35 4.15
N GLU A 58 9.41 -4.18 3.81
CA GLU A 58 8.61 -3.05 3.30
C GLU A 58 7.88 -3.40 1.99
N VAL A 59 8.53 -4.10 1.06
CA VAL A 59 7.89 -4.58 -0.18
C VAL A 59 6.80 -5.59 0.13
N THR A 60 7.06 -6.55 1.01
CA THR A 60 6.07 -7.58 1.39
C THR A 60 4.85 -6.95 2.06
N GLN A 61 5.06 -5.97 2.94
CA GLN A 61 3.97 -5.24 3.60
C GLN A 61 3.14 -4.45 2.58
N HIS A 62 3.79 -3.73 1.67
CA HIS A 62 3.09 -2.98 0.63
C HIS A 62 2.29 -3.86 -0.33
N GLU A 63 2.83 -5.02 -0.72
CA GLU A 63 2.11 -6.01 -1.53
C GLU A 63 0.89 -6.57 -0.79
N LEU A 64 1.00 -6.76 0.51
CA LEU A 64 -0.09 -7.22 1.35
C LEU A 64 -1.18 -6.16 1.49
N GLU A 65 -0.82 -4.93 1.83
CA GLU A 65 -1.75 -3.80 1.92
C GLU A 65 -2.51 -3.62 0.59
N THR A 66 -1.78 -3.63 -0.53
CA THR A 66 -2.38 -3.55 -1.88
C THR A 66 -3.30 -4.74 -2.17
N GLY A 67 -2.89 -5.96 -1.79
CA GLY A 67 -3.67 -7.17 -2.00
C GLY A 67 -4.96 -7.21 -1.17
N VAL A 68 -4.87 -6.82 0.10
CA VAL A 68 -6.00 -6.70 1.02
C VAL A 68 -6.96 -5.61 0.53
N SER A 69 -6.44 -4.41 0.29
CA SER A 69 -7.21 -3.28 -0.25
C SER A 69 -7.92 -3.66 -1.54
N GLY A 70 -7.25 -4.33 -2.48
CA GLY A 70 -7.86 -4.78 -3.73
C GLY A 70 -8.99 -5.81 -3.55
N ILE A 71 -8.90 -6.71 -2.57
CA ILE A 71 -9.97 -7.68 -2.26
C ILE A 71 -11.17 -6.97 -1.65
N VAL A 72 -10.93 -6.09 -0.69
CA VAL A 72 -12.01 -5.32 -0.04
C VAL A 72 -12.66 -4.37 -1.04
N HIS A 73 -11.86 -3.70 -1.88
CA HIS A 73 -12.35 -2.89 -2.99
C HIS A 73 -13.30 -3.67 -3.88
N ARG A 74 -12.93 -4.89 -4.32
CA ARG A 74 -13.84 -5.72 -5.11
C ARG A 74 -15.10 -6.13 -4.33
N SER A 75 -14.97 -6.45 -3.05
CA SER A 75 -16.11 -6.72 -2.18
C SER A 75 -17.04 -5.50 -2.00
N ASN A 76 -16.53 -4.28 -2.19
CA ASN A 76 -17.34 -3.06 -2.15
C ASN A 76 -18.07 -2.79 -3.47
N LEU A 77 -17.74 -3.51 -4.56
CA LEU A 77 -18.39 -3.39 -5.87
C LEU A 77 -19.41 -4.51 -6.12
N ASP A 78 -19.15 -5.69 -5.55
CA ASP A 78 -20.03 -6.84 -5.62
C ASP A 78 -20.89 -6.89 -4.35
N ASP A 79 -22.21 -7.11 -4.45
CA ASP A 79 -23.12 -7.39 -3.31
C ASP A 79 -22.87 -8.79 -2.69
N ASP A 80 -21.73 -9.41 -3.01
CA ASP A 80 -21.33 -10.73 -2.56
C ASP A 80 -20.20 -10.60 -1.51
N ASP A 81 -20.43 -11.17 -0.32
CA ASP A 81 -19.41 -11.32 0.74
C ASP A 81 -18.18 -12.09 0.19
N TYR A 82 -17.14 -11.36 -0.23
CA TYR A 82 -15.92 -11.99 -0.74
C TYR A 82 -15.16 -12.67 0.41
N ARG A 83 -14.92 -13.99 0.27
CA ARG A 83 -14.25 -14.80 1.28
C ARG A 83 -12.73 -14.56 1.28
N ILE A 84 -12.30 -13.54 2.01
CA ILE A 84 -10.88 -13.20 2.30
C ILE A 84 -10.06 -14.41 2.78
N ASN A 85 -10.69 -15.37 3.46
CA ASN A 85 -10.07 -16.59 4.00
C ASN A 85 -9.28 -17.43 2.95
N GLY A 86 -9.51 -17.21 1.65
CA GLY A 86 -8.73 -17.85 0.57
C GLY A 86 -7.36 -17.20 0.27
N TYR A 87 -7.16 -15.95 0.68
CA TYR A 87 -5.97 -15.16 0.33
C TYR A 87 -4.65 -15.73 0.88
N PRO A 88 -4.56 -16.20 2.14
CA PRO A 88 -3.31 -16.80 2.66
C PRO A 88 -2.84 -18.01 1.87
N SER A 89 -3.77 -18.75 1.23
CA SER A 89 -3.43 -19.90 0.39
C SER A 89 -2.87 -19.49 -0.97
N LEU A 90 -3.39 -18.41 -1.55
CA LEU A 90 -2.87 -17.83 -2.79
C LEU A 90 -1.49 -17.20 -2.56
N PHE A 91 -1.33 -16.42 -1.49
CA PHE A 91 -0.06 -15.81 -1.13
C PHE A 91 1.02 -16.87 -0.89
N ARG A 92 0.73 -17.91 -0.10
CA ARG A 92 1.65 -19.05 0.12
C ARG A 92 2.12 -19.75 -1.16
N ASN A 93 1.30 -19.76 -2.21
CA ASN A 93 1.66 -20.40 -3.47
C ASN A 93 2.60 -19.54 -4.34
N VAL A 94 2.58 -18.22 -4.14
CA VAL A 94 3.43 -17.27 -4.87
C VAL A 94 4.74 -17.01 -4.11
N THR A 95 4.73 -17.04 -2.78
CA THR A 95 5.91 -16.84 -1.94
C THR A 95 6.68 -18.14 -1.75
N ALA A 96 7.33 -18.61 -2.82
CA ALA A 96 8.17 -19.79 -2.78
C ALA A 96 9.56 -19.48 -2.17
N SER A 97 9.85 -20.11 -1.03
CA SER A 97 11.16 -20.43 -0.48
C SER A 97 11.79 -19.48 0.56
N GLY A 98 11.78 -19.94 1.83
CA GLY A 98 12.92 -19.80 2.75
C GLY A 98 12.78 -18.86 3.95
N GLY A 99 11.82 -17.94 3.96
CA GLY A 99 11.60 -16.95 5.03
C GLY A 99 10.42 -17.25 5.95
N ALA A 100 10.12 -16.33 6.88
CA ALA A 100 8.84 -16.33 7.60
C ALA A 100 7.71 -16.29 6.57
N VAL A 101 6.72 -17.15 6.72
CA VAL A 101 5.59 -17.28 5.78
C VAL A 101 4.34 -16.79 6.49
N MET A 102 3.56 -15.97 5.80
CA MET A 102 2.22 -15.60 6.23
C MET A 102 1.34 -16.85 6.28
N THR A 103 0.83 -17.19 7.47
CA THR A 103 0.00 -18.38 7.67
C THR A 103 -1.48 -18.06 7.79
N ASP A 104 -1.80 -16.86 8.25
CA ASP A 104 -3.16 -16.42 8.51
C ASP A 104 -3.34 -14.92 8.25
N ILE A 105 -4.56 -14.52 7.90
CA ILE A 105 -4.99 -13.13 7.87
C ILE A 105 -6.40 -13.06 8.42
N ASP A 106 -6.57 -12.19 9.39
CA ASP A 106 -7.88 -11.81 9.92
C ASP A 106 -8.15 -10.37 9.52
N ILE A 107 -9.35 -10.12 8.99
CA ILE A 107 -9.77 -8.80 8.54
C ILE A 107 -11.03 -8.43 9.30
N GLU A 108 -10.94 -7.34 10.04
CA GLU A 108 -12.06 -6.77 10.79
C GLU A 108 -12.46 -5.44 10.15
N SER A 109 -13.75 -5.26 9.92
CA SER A 109 -14.31 -3.96 9.54
C SER A 109 -14.54 -3.11 10.79
N ASP A 110 -13.96 -1.91 10.81
CA ASP A 110 -14.27 -0.90 11.82
C ASP A 110 -15.55 -0.16 11.41
N PRO A 111 -16.58 -0.04 12.28
CA PRO A 111 -17.75 0.80 12.00
C PRO A 111 -17.41 2.26 11.66
N ALA A 112 -16.29 2.80 12.16
CA ALA A 112 -15.82 4.13 11.76
C ALA A 112 -15.24 4.18 10.33
N SER A 113 -15.06 3.02 9.71
CA SER A 113 -14.50 2.80 8.38
C SER A 113 -15.52 2.15 7.44
N GLU A 114 -16.82 2.39 7.66
CA GLU A 114 -17.87 1.92 6.77
C GLU A 114 -17.83 2.64 5.42
N ALA A 115 -18.27 1.96 4.38
CA ALA A 115 -18.55 2.51 3.06
C ALA A 115 -19.91 2.03 2.56
N THR A 116 -20.44 2.74 1.57
CA THR A 116 -21.63 2.34 0.81
C THR A 116 -21.23 2.18 -0.65
N GLY A 117 -21.42 0.98 -1.19
CA GLY A 117 -21.25 0.67 -2.60
C GLY A 117 -22.57 0.73 -3.35
N ALA A 118 -22.54 1.14 -4.62
CA ALA A 118 -23.67 1.10 -5.54
C ALA A 118 -23.21 0.78 -6.96
N THR A 119 -23.98 -0.08 -7.64
CA THR A 119 -23.80 -0.40 -9.05
C THR A 119 -25.16 -0.40 -9.75
N GLY A 120 -25.17 -0.06 -11.04
CA GLY A 120 -26.41 0.01 -11.80
C GLY A 120 -26.23 0.60 -13.20
N ASP A 121 -27.34 0.93 -13.83
CA ASP A 121 -27.34 1.58 -15.15
C ASP A 121 -27.08 3.08 -14.97
N VAL A 122 -26.36 3.73 -15.90
CA VAL A 122 -26.07 5.18 -15.77
C VAL A 122 -27.34 6.02 -15.66
N ASP A 123 -28.45 5.59 -16.27
CA ASP A 123 -29.75 6.26 -16.18
C ASP A 123 -30.28 6.36 -14.74
N ASP A 124 -29.90 5.44 -13.85
CA ASP A 124 -30.31 5.47 -12.43
C ASP A 124 -29.69 6.67 -11.69
N LEU A 125 -28.55 7.19 -12.17
CA LEU A 125 -27.90 8.38 -11.62
C LEU A 125 -28.60 9.68 -12.03
N ASN A 126 -29.45 9.67 -13.07
CA ASN A 126 -29.92 10.89 -13.71
C ASN A 126 -30.84 11.76 -12.84
N GLY A 127 -30.39 12.96 -12.51
CA GLY A 127 -31.12 13.90 -11.65
C GLY A 127 -31.21 13.41 -10.20
N GLY A 128 -30.27 12.53 -9.79
CA GLY A 128 -30.06 12.13 -8.40
C GLY A 128 -29.00 13.00 -7.74
N ASN A 129 -29.21 13.35 -6.47
CA ASN A 129 -28.14 13.83 -5.62
C ASN A 129 -27.53 12.61 -4.92
N ILE A 130 -26.25 12.36 -5.12
CA ILE A 130 -25.56 11.22 -4.50
C ILE A 130 -24.96 11.57 -3.13
N SER A 131 -25.12 12.80 -2.64
CA SER A 131 -24.46 13.28 -1.42
C SER A 131 -25.10 12.91 -0.08
N GLY A 132 -26.16 12.10 -0.07
CA GLY A 132 -26.76 11.62 1.19
C GLY A 132 -27.65 12.66 1.92
N ASP A 133 -28.33 12.23 2.99
CA ASP A 133 -29.10 13.09 3.91
C ASP A 133 -28.20 14.08 4.71
N ASP A 134 -26.90 13.78 4.82
CA ASP A 134 -25.91 14.57 5.56
C ASP A 134 -25.25 15.67 4.69
N ASP A 135 -25.78 15.91 3.47
CA ASP A 135 -25.35 16.88 2.44
C ASP A 135 -23.92 16.70 1.89
N ASN A 136 -23.05 15.94 2.56
CA ASN A 136 -21.63 15.72 2.23
C ASN A 136 -21.35 14.27 1.83
N VAL A 137 -20.59 14.07 0.75
CA VAL A 137 -20.10 12.74 0.33
C VAL A 137 -18.61 12.73 0.04
N GLN A 138 -17.94 11.69 0.55
CA GLN A 138 -16.55 11.38 0.22
C GLN A 138 -16.54 10.18 -0.73
N VAL A 139 -16.07 10.38 -1.97
CA VAL A 139 -16.15 9.38 -3.03
C VAL A 139 -14.78 8.72 -3.23
N GLY A 140 -14.72 7.42 -2.98
CA GLY A 140 -13.49 6.62 -3.05
C GLY A 140 -13.31 5.91 -4.39
N HIS A 141 -14.43 5.56 -5.04
CA HIS A 141 -14.48 4.95 -6.35
C HIS A 141 -15.66 5.51 -7.12
N PHE A 142 -15.44 5.96 -8.35
CA PHE A 142 -16.54 6.28 -9.24
C PHE A 142 -16.12 6.05 -10.69
N VAL A 143 -16.62 4.95 -11.25
CA VAL A 143 -16.34 4.53 -12.61
C VAL A 143 -17.63 4.47 -13.41
N LEU A 144 -17.55 4.95 -14.66
CA LEU A 144 -18.61 4.86 -15.65
C LEU A 144 -18.15 3.96 -16.80
N GLU A 145 -18.90 2.91 -17.10
CA GLU A 145 -18.69 2.07 -18.28
C GLU A 145 -19.69 2.43 -19.36
N ILE A 146 -19.29 3.33 -20.26
CA ILE A 146 -20.18 3.86 -21.29
C ILE A 146 -20.08 3.01 -22.55
N ALA A 147 -21.19 2.40 -22.94
CA ALA A 147 -21.33 1.65 -24.17
C ALA A 147 -21.50 2.59 -25.38
N GLU A 148 -22.27 3.66 -25.22
CA GLU A 148 -22.58 4.60 -26.30
C GLU A 148 -22.84 6.03 -25.77
N PHE A 149 -22.42 7.04 -26.54
CA PHE A 149 -22.71 8.45 -26.31
C PHE A 149 -23.43 9.02 -27.53
N ASP A 150 -24.76 9.06 -27.48
CA ASP A 150 -25.61 9.58 -28.56
C ASP A 150 -26.46 10.78 -28.09
N GLY A 151 -25.81 11.74 -27.41
CA GLY A 151 -26.49 12.93 -26.94
C GLY A 151 -25.64 13.90 -26.14
N ASP A 152 -26.27 14.53 -25.15
CA ASP A 152 -25.70 15.62 -24.35
C ASP A 152 -24.69 15.16 -23.28
N GLY A 153 -24.20 13.92 -23.33
CA GLY A 153 -23.19 13.41 -22.42
C GLY A 153 -23.67 13.32 -20.96
N ILE A 154 -22.72 13.28 -20.03
CA ILE A 154 -22.95 13.25 -18.59
C ILE A 154 -22.39 14.54 -18.00
N VAL A 155 -23.15 15.18 -17.11
CA VAL A 155 -22.70 16.34 -16.34
C VAL A 155 -22.70 15.95 -14.87
N ILE A 156 -21.59 16.24 -14.19
CA ILE A 156 -21.43 16.04 -12.75
C ILE A 156 -21.20 17.41 -12.16
N ASP A 157 -22.15 17.83 -11.34
CA ASP A 157 -22.13 19.09 -10.61
C ASP A 157 -21.86 18.81 -9.14
N ASN A 158 -21.00 19.60 -8.52
CA ASN A 158 -20.89 19.71 -7.07
C ASN A 158 -20.99 21.20 -6.67
N SER A 159 -20.98 21.50 -5.38
CA SER A 159 -21.13 22.88 -4.89
C SER A 159 -20.05 23.86 -5.40
N THR A 160 -18.92 23.37 -5.91
CA THR A 160 -17.77 24.19 -6.32
C THR A 160 -17.42 24.12 -7.80
N ASP A 161 -17.77 23.04 -8.49
CA ASP A 161 -17.35 22.78 -9.86
C ASP A 161 -18.38 21.97 -10.66
N SER A 162 -18.26 22.03 -11.99
CA SER A 162 -19.11 21.34 -12.95
C SER A 162 -18.26 20.70 -14.02
N THR A 163 -18.32 19.37 -14.12
CA THR A 163 -17.58 18.59 -15.12
C THR A 163 -18.54 17.99 -16.13
N ARG A 164 -18.24 18.17 -17.42
CA ARG A 164 -18.98 17.55 -18.53
C ARG A 164 -18.14 16.48 -19.21
N ILE A 165 -18.76 15.33 -19.44
CA ILE A 165 -18.19 14.16 -20.10
C ILE A 165 -19.03 13.84 -21.32
N ASP A 166 -18.42 13.84 -22.50
CA ASP A 166 -19.11 13.56 -23.75
C ASP A 166 -18.23 12.74 -24.72
N SER A 167 -18.74 12.52 -25.94
CA SER A 167 -18.03 11.78 -26.98
C SER A 167 -16.68 12.39 -27.35
N GLY A 168 -16.52 13.72 -27.26
CA GLY A 168 -15.24 14.39 -27.46
C GLY A 168 -14.27 14.09 -26.32
N THR A 169 -14.78 14.09 -25.10
CA THR A 169 -14.05 13.78 -23.87
C THR A 169 -13.52 12.35 -23.86
N VAL A 170 -14.34 11.37 -24.27
CA VAL A 170 -13.93 9.95 -24.32
C VAL A 170 -13.33 9.50 -25.65
N GLY A 171 -13.44 10.29 -26.72
CA GLY A 171 -12.85 10.02 -28.04
C GLY A 171 -13.50 8.86 -28.81
N SER A 172 -13.83 7.75 -28.16
CA SER A 172 -14.55 6.62 -28.74
C SER A 172 -15.23 5.80 -27.65
N THR A 173 -16.39 5.22 -27.95
CA THR A 173 -17.05 4.20 -27.13
C THR A 173 -16.83 2.78 -27.71
N PRO A 174 -16.91 1.71 -26.90
CA PRO A 174 -17.10 1.74 -25.44
C PRO A 174 -15.91 2.35 -24.70
N ALA A 175 -16.18 2.98 -23.55
CA ALA A 175 -15.19 3.66 -22.74
C ALA A 175 -15.42 3.42 -21.25
N ARG A 176 -14.34 3.12 -20.52
CA ARG A 176 -14.34 3.07 -19.05
C ARG A 176 -13.73 4.35 -18.52
N ILE A 177 -14.49 5.15 -17.79
CA ILE A 177 -14.11 6.47 -17.30
C ILE A 177 -13.96 6.36 -15.79
N ASP A 178 -12.81 6.74 -15.26
CA ASP A 178 -12.53 6.73 -13.83
C ASP A 178 -12.42 8.18 -13.34
N LEU A 179 -13.40 8.60 -12.54
CA LEU A 179 -13.57 9.98 -12.10
C LEU A 179 -12.73 10.32 -10.87
N VAL A 180 -12.20 9.29 -10.20
CA VAL A 180 -11.26 9.44 -9.08
C VAL A 180 -9.83 9.48 -9.62
N ALA A 181 -9.50 8.62 -10.59
CA ALA A 181 -8.18 8.61 -11.20
C ALA A 181 -8.01 9.63 -12.34
N GLY A 182 -9.10 10.22 -12.86
CA GLY A 182 -9.07 11.14 -14.01
C GLY A 182 -8.62 10.43 -15.30
N THR A 183 -9.06 9.19 -15.52
CA THR A 183 -8.62 8.37 -16.66
C THR A 183 -9.76 7.92 -17.56
N VAL A 184 -9.43 7.60 -18.80
CA VAL A 184 -10.32 6.84 -19.69
C VAL A 184 -9.58 5.66 -20.25
N ASN A 185 -10.17 4.48 -20.15
CA ASN A 185 -9.55 3.20 -20.48
C ASN A 185 -8.18 3.04 -19.79
N GLY A 186 -8.08 3.51 -18.55
CA GLY A 186 -6.87 3.49 -17.73
C GLY A 186 -5.78 4.49 -18.15
N THR A 187 -6.03 5.32 -19.18
CA THR A 187 -5.07 6.34 -19.62
C THR A 187 -5.50 7.72 -19.10
N PRO A 188 -4.65 8.43 -18.35
CA PRO A 188 -4.95 9.80 -17.91
C PRO A 188 -5.23 10.73 -19.10
N ARG A 189 -6.22 11.60 -18.96
CA ARG A 189 -6.54 12.62 -19.97
C ARG A 189 -6.69 13.99 -19.33
N SER A 190 -6.12 15.01 -19.97
CA SER A 190 -6.32 16.41 -19.55
C SER A 190 -7.77 16.85 -19.61
N ASP A 191 -8.56 16.18 -20.46
CA ASP A 191 -9.94 16.54 -20.75
C ASP A 191 -10.93 15.77 -19.84
N VAL A 192 -10.45 14.81 -19.04
CA VAL A 192 -11.19 14.15 -17.97
C VAL A 192 -10.54 14.55 -16.64
N PRO A 193 -11.01 15.63 -16.01
CA PRO A 193 -10.46 16.02 -14.72
C PRO A 193 -10.72 14.92 -13.70
N GLN A 194 -9.80 14.78 -12.75
CA GLN A 194 -10.09 14.10 -11.49
C GLN A 194 -11.21 14.90 -10.81
N VAL A 195 -12.43 14.36 -10.84
CA VAL A 195 -13.63 15.01 -10.30
C VAL A 195 -13.66 14.83 -8.78
N PHE A 196 -13.22 13.66 -8.32
CA PHE A 196 -13.23 13.29 -6.91
C PHE A 196 -11.82 13.00 -6.41
N ASP A 197 -11.48 13.61 -5.29
CA ASP A 197 -10.35 13.25 -4.46
C ASP A 197 -10.91 12.43 -3.28
N PRO A 198 -10.42 11.20 -3.06
CA PRO A 198 -10.93 10.34 -2.01
C PRO A 198 -10.65 10.89 -0.60
N ASP A 199 -9.79 11.90 -0.44
CA ASP A 199 -9.52 12.59 0.84
C ASP A 199 -10.36 13.87 1.01
N THR A 200 -11.28 14.17 0.07
CA THR A 200 -12.13 15.37 0.08
C THR A 200 -13.62 15.01 0.18
N GLU A 201 -14.35 15.76 1.00
CA GLU A 201 -15.82 15.72 1.07
C GLU A 201 -16.42 16.76 0.10
N TYR A 202 -17.50 16.38 -0.58
CA TYR A 202 -18.19 17.18 -1.57
C TYR A 202 -19.65 17.38 -1.20
N ASP A 203 -20.15 18.60 -1.37
CA ASP A 203 -21.55 18.94 -1.13
C ASP A 203 -22.35 18.93 -2.44
N ASP A 204 -23.63 18.57 -2.35
CA ASP A 204 -24.63 18.69 -3.43
C ASP A 204 -24.19 18.03 -4.76
N VAL A 205 -23.67 16.80 -4.69
CA VAL A 205 -23.15 16.11 -5.87
C VAL A 205 -24.30 15.57 -6.72
N THR A 206 -24.59 16.25 -7.83
CA THR A 206 -25.67 15.87 -8.75
C THR A 206 -25.10 15.31 -10.05
N VAL A 207 -25.66 14.19 -10.52
CA VAL A 207 -25.33 13.62 -11.83
C VAL A 207 -26.50 13.83 -12.78
N THR A 208 -26.25 14.47 -13.92
CA THR A 208 -27.23 14.62 -15.00
C THR A 208 -26.78 13.83 -16.21
N VAL A 209 -27.60 12.87 -16.63
CA VAL A 209 -27.33 12.02 -17.78
C VAL A 209 -28.19 12.49 -18.96
N GLY A 210 -27.52 12.86 -20.05
CA GLY A 210 -28.16 13.26 -21.29
C GLY A 210 -28.88 12.10 -21.97
N SER A 211 -29.77 12.42 -22.90
CA SER A 211 -30.50 11.39 -23.65
C SER A 211 -29.56 10.49 -24.46
N ASN A 212 -29.86 9.19 -24.51
CA ASN A 212 -29.11 8.16 -25.25
C ASN A 212 -27.64 8.03 -24.80
N VAL A 213 -27.43 7.99 -23.49
CA VAL A 213 -26.16 7.54 -22.91
C VAL A 213 -26.41 6.18 -22.30
N ASP A 214 -25.86 5.14 -22.93
CA ASP A 214 -26.03 3.76 -22.47
C ASP A 214 -24.76 3.30 -21.75
N GLY A 215 -24.92 2.64 -20.61
CA GLY A 215 -23.79 2.12 -19.84
C GLY A 215 -24.16 1.73 -18.42
N THR A 216 -23.14 1.45 -17.62
CA THR A 216 -23.27 1.17 -16.19
C THR A 216 -22.35 2.07 -15.36
N TYR A 217 -22.57 2.07 -14.05
CA TYR A 217 -21.69 2.73 -13.09
C TYR A 217 -21.30 1.80 -11.95
N GLU A 218 -20.18 2.15 -11.34
CA GLU A 218 -19.69 1.64 -10.06
C GLU A 218 -19.36 2.85 -9.17
N LEU A 219 -19.93 2.92 -7.97
CA LEU A 219 -19.75 4.02 -7.03
C LEU A 219 -19.51 3.47 -5.63
N VAL A 220 -18.50 4.00 -4.93
CA VAL A 220 -18.28 3.74 -3.52
C VAL A 220 -18.00 5.04 -2.79
N ALA A 221 -18.78 5.28 -1.74
CA ALA A 221 -18.69 6.45 -0.89
C ALA A 221 -18.47 6.06 0.58
N LYS A 222 -17.84 6.93 1.37
CA LYS A 222 -17.60 6.69 2.81
C LYS A 222 -18.87 6.82 3.62
N GLY A 223 -19.04 6.00 4.66
CA GLY A 223 -20.16 6.00 5.61
C GLY A 223 -21.29 5.03 5.25
N ASP A 224 -22.07 4.60 6.26
CA ASP A 224 -23.33 3.85 6.09
C ASP A 224 -24.42 4.80 5.58
N ARG A 225 -25.02 4.46 4.43
CA ARG A 225 -26.07 5.25 3.75
C ARG A 225 -25.65 6.63 3.25
N SER A 226 -24.38 6.83 2.94
CA SER A 226 -23.92 8.10 2.35
C SER A 226 -24.45 8.37 0.93
N LEU A 227 -25.07 7.36 0.30
CA LEU A 227 -25.78 7.50 -0.96
C LEU A 227 -27.29 7.54 -0.68
N ASP A 228 -27.89 8.73 -0.74
CA ASP A 228 -29.34 8.92 -0.58
C ASP A 228 -30.02 9.20 -1.93
N ASP A 229 -30.09 8.17 -2.77
CA ASP A 229 -31.07 8.16 -3.85
C ASP A 229 -31.76 6.80 -3.88
N ASN A 230 -33.08 6.81 -3.70
CA ASN A 230 -33.94 5.63 -3.73
C ASN A 230 -33.88 4.83 -5.05
N ARG A 231 -33.23 5.38 -6.08
CA ARG A 231 -32.94 4.71 -7.36
C ARG A 231 -31.67 3.87 -7.30
N LEU A 232 -30.72 4.20 -6.43
CA LEU A 232 -29.47 3.46 -6.29
C LEU A 232 -29.70 2.20 -5.46
N ARG A 233 -29.19 1.08 -5.96
CA ARG A 233 -29.12 -0.16 -5.19
C ARG A 233 -27.83 -0.14 -4.40
N THR A 234 -27.95 0.23 -3.14
CA THR A 234 -26.81 0.35 -2.24
C THR A 234 -26.58 -0.93 -1.45
N HIS A 235 -25.32 -1.22 -1.15
CA HIS A 235 -24.90 -2.28 -0.25
C HIS A 235 -23.80 -1.77 0.69
N SER A 236 -23.65 -2.43 1.83
CA SER A 236 -22.61 -2.09 2.79
C SER A 236 -21.23 -2.49 2.27
N GLY A 237 -20.23 -1.69 2.59
CA GLY A 237 -18.83 -1.92 2.27
C GLY A 237 -17.90 -1.39 3.36
N ALA A 238 -16.61 -1.41 3.10
CA ALA A 238 -15.56 -0.91 3.98
C ALA A 238 -14.66 0.11 3.27
N TRP A 239 -14.49 1.27 3.90
CA TRP A 239 -13.59 2.34 3.49
C TRP A 239 -12.13 2.06 3.88
N ALA A 240 -11.95 1.39 5.01
CA ALA A 240 -10.68 0.89 5.52
C ALA A 240 -10.96 -0.38 6.33
N VAL A 241 -9.94 -1.22 6.50
CA VAL A 241 -10.04 -2.44 7.30
C VAL A 241 -8.84 -2.58 8.22
N THR A 242 -9.02 -3.21 9.37
CA THR A 242 -7.90 -3.62 10.20
C THR A 242 -7.52 -5.04 9.81
N ALA A 243 -6.27 -5.24 9.36
CA ALA A 243 -5.75 -6.53 8.99
C ALA A 243 -4.76 -7.02 10.06
N THR A 244 -5.04 -8.16 10.67
CA THR A 244 -4.10 -8.86 11.55
C THR A 244 -3.44 -10.01 10.78
N ILE A 245 -2.12 -9.95 10.65
CA ILE A 245 -1.31 -10.86 9.85
C ILE A 245 -0.43 -11.67 10.78
N THR A 246 -0.55 -12.99 10.70
CA THR A 246 0.31 -13.90 11.45
C THR A 246 1.43 -14.41 10.56
N TYR A 247 2.67 -14.13 10.97
CA TYR A 247 3.88 -14.67 10.35
C TYR A 247 4.43 -15.82 11.17
N GLU A 248 4.65 -16.97 10.52
CA GLU A 248 5.31 -18.11 11.14
C GLU A 248 6.64 -18.44 10.45
N SER A 249 7.67 -18.67 11.27
CA SER A 249 8.95 -19.24 10.88
C SER A 249 9.24 -20.49 11.70
N ASN A 250 10.32 -21.21 11.36
CA ASN A 250 10.74 -22.40 12.10
C ASN A 250 11.06 -22.15 13.59
N THR A 251 11.26 -20.90 14.02
CA THR A 251 11.72 -20.56 15.36
C THR A 251 10.92 -19.46 16.07
N ILE A 252 10.17 -18.65 15.32
CA ILE A 252 9.45 -17.47 15.82
C ILE A 252 8.11 -17.37 15.09
N SER A 253 7.06 -17.08 15.85
CA SER A 253 5.77 -16.59 15.34
C SER A 253 5.57 -15.17 15.87
N PHE A 254 5.10 -14.27 15.02
CA PHE A 254 4.69 -12.93 15.43
C PHE A 254 3.44 -12.51 14.67
N GLU A 255 2.66 -11.64 15.29
CA GLU A 255 1.44 -11.06 14.73
C GLU A 255 1.66 -9.56 14.57
N GLN A 256 1.16 -9.02 13.46
CA GLN A 256 1.17 -7.60 13.16
C GLN A 256 -0.24 -7.18 12.78
N THR A 257 -0.72 -6.10 13.37
CA THR A 257 -2.04 -5.53 13.09
C THR A 257 -1.85 -4.14 12.51
N ASP A 258 -2.34 -3.94 11.29
CA ASP A 258 -2.22 -2.68 10.57
C ASP A 258 -3.60 -2.24 10.05
N ASP A 259 -3.85 -0.94 10.04
CA ASP A 259 -5.02 -0.35 9.37
C ASP A 259 -4.69 -0.16 7.88
N VAL A 260 -5.46 -0.83 7.03
CA VAL A 260 -5.29 -0.83 5.57
C VAL A 260 -6.38 0.06 4.95
N PRO A 261 -6.03 1.25 4.43
CA PRO A 261 -7.00 2.06 3.70
C PRO A 261 -7.39 1.36 2.39
N VAL A 262 -8.69 1.33 2.10
CA VAL A 262 -9.21 0.86 0.81
C VAL A 262 -9.32 2.03 -0.16
N TYR A 263 -9.80 3.16 0.35
CA TYR A 263 -9.90 4.43 -0.38
C TYR A 263 -9.28 5.58 0.42
N GLY A 264 -8.66 6.51 -0.29
CA GLY A 264 -7.99 7.66 0.31
C GLY A 264 -6.81 7.23 1.19
N GLY A 265 -6.47 8.06 2.18
CA GLY A 265 -5.39 7.76 3.12
C GLY A 265 -4.01 7.97 2.52
N GLY A 266 -3.86 8.94 1.60
CA GLY A 266 -2.55 9.36 1.13
C GLY A 266 -1.65 9.75 2.31
N THR A 267 -0.55 9.02 2.48
CA THR A 267 0.53 9.36 3.42
C THR A 267 1.30 10.60 2.99
#